data_AF-A0A735MVA5-F1
#
_entry.id   AF-A0A735MVA5-F1
#
_cell.length_a   1.000
_cell.length_b   1.000
_cell.length_c   1.000
_cell.angle_alpha   90.00
_cell.angle_beta   90.00
_cell.angle_gamma   90.00
#
_symmetry.space_group_name_H-M   'P 1'
#
loop_
_entity.id
_entity.type
_entity.pdbx_description
1 polymer ?
#
loop_
_entity_poly.entity_id
_entity_poly.type
_entity_poly.pdbx_seq_one_letter_code
_entity_poly.pdbx_strand_id
1 'polypeptide(L)'
;AKGDVPVADIIRALASSAGLKFENQGVSRSLSNPHFSGNLVQQMLDAASAADINIDLGDAEKVTIWPKDKALDIPAVHISPDHGLIGYPVYTMTGLSATTTFCPDLFIGRRVHLESSLPNVTGDYQLTGVIHTITSRTVGGPWSSNCTMTRLNDNGTTTQ
;
A
#
# COMPACT_ATOMS: atom_id res chain seq x y z
N ALA A 1 17.29 -32.17 -6.57
CA ALA A 1 16.26 -31.97 -5.52
C ALA A 1 15.38 -30.82 -5.99
N LYS A 2 14.07 -31.03 -6.12
CA LYS A 2 13.11 -29.95 -6.45
C LYS A 2 12.83 -29.20 -5.15
N GLY A 3 13.42 -28.02 -5.00
CA GLY A 3 13.31 -27.22 -3.78
C GLY A 3 12.21 -26.19 -3.96
N ASP A 4 10.97 -26.56 -3.66
CA ASP A 4 9.91 -25.56 -3.52
C ASP A 4 10.16 -24.81 -2.20
N VAL A 5 10.39 -23.50 -2.30
CA VAL A 5 10.69 -22.64 -1.15
C VAL A 5 9.53 -21.67 -0.95
N PRO A 6 8.99 -21.53 0.28
CA PRO A 6 7.97 -20.54 0.57
C PRO A 6 8.49 -19.13 0.27
N VAL A 7 7.71 -18.34 -0.49
CA VAL A 7 8.12 -16.96 -0.85
C VAL A 7 8.32 -16.09 0.39
N ALA A 8 7.52 -16.33 1.44
CA ALA A 8 7.63 -15.65 2.72
C ALA A 8 9.02 -15.85 3.36
N ASP A 9 9.61 -17.04 3.23
CA ASP A 9 10.94 -17.33 3.79
C ASP A 9 12.04 -16.61 3.02
N ILE A 10 11.90 -16.52 1.69
CA ILE A 10 12.82 -15.78 0.81
C ILE A 10 12.80 -14.29 1.18
N ILE A 11 11.61 -13.68 1.20
CA ILE A 11 11.47 -12.24 1.49
C ILE A 11 11.91 -11.94 2.93
N ARG A 12 11.60 -12.81 3.90
CA ARG A 12 12.08 -12.65 5.29
C ARG A 12 13.60 -12.62 5.39
N ALA A 13 14.30 -13.49 4.65
CA ALA A 13 15.76 -13.53 4.65
C ALA A 13 16.37 -12.26 4.03
N LEU A 14 15.78 -11.76 2.93
CA LEU A 14 16.19 -10.52 2.27
C LEU A 14 15.93 -9.30 3.17
N ALA A 15 14.75 -9.21 3.79
CA ALA A 15 14.40 -8.15 4.73
C ALA A 15 15.35 -8.12 5.93
N SER A 16 15.64 -9.28 6.51
CA SER A 16 16.59 -9.41 7.64
C SER A 16 18.00 -8.94 7.24
N SER A 17 18.44 -9.26 6.02
CA SER A 17 19.72 -8.80 5.49
C SER A 17 19.77 -7.28 5.27
N ALA A 18 18.62 -6.66 5.02
CA ALA A 18 18.46 -5.21 4.93
C ALA A 18 18.27 -4.52 6.30
N GLY A 19 18.18 -5.28 7.40
CA GLY A 19 17.89 -4.74 8.74
C GLY A 19 16.42 -4.39 8.97
N LEU A 20 15.50 -4.89 8.15
CA LEU A 20 14.06 -4.64 8.22
C LEU A 20 13.35 -5.77 8.97
N LYS A 21 12.31 -5.43 9.72
CA LYS A 21 11.33 -6.39 10.25
C LYS A 21 10.53 -7.00 9.10
N PHE A 22 9.92 -8.16 9.33
CA PHE A 22 9.13 -8.86 8.32
C PHE A 22 7.76 -9.26 8.89
N GLU A 23 6.71 -8.98 8.14
CA GLU A 23 5.32 -9.28 8.47
C GLU A 23 4.64 -10.03 7.32
N ASN A 24 4.12 -11.23 7.60
CA ASN A 24 3.36 -12.02 6.64
C ASN A 24 1.87 -12.07 7.03
N GLN A 25 1.02 -11.41 6.25
CA GLN A 25 -0.43 -11.39 6.44
C GLN A 25 -1.13 -12.45 5.58
N GLY A 26 -0.74 -13.71 5.74
CA GLY A 26 -1.45 -14.86 5.17
C GLY A 26 -0.99 -15.32 3.78
N VAL A 27 0.22 -14.99 3.35
CA VAL A 27 0.86 -15.57 2.16
C VAL A 27 1.35 -16.99 2.47
N SER A 28 0.93 -17.95 1.64
CA SER A 28 1.32 -19.37 1.72
C SER A 28 1.88 -19.93 0.41
N ARG A 29 2.25 -19.06 -0.55
CA ARG A 29 2.75 -19.47 -1.87
C ARG A 29 4.21 -19.90 -1.83
N SER A 30 4.59 -20.80 -2.73
CA SER A 30 5.97 -21.29 -2.89
C SER A 30 6.45 -21.12 -4.32
N LEU A 31 7.77 -20.97 -4.48
CA LEU A 31 8.43 -20.85 -5.76
C LEU A 31 9.37 -22.06 -5.96
N SER A 32 9.41 -22.57 -7.19
CA SER A 32 10.28 -23.69 -7.56
C SER A 32 11.57 -23.17 -8.19
N ASN A 33 12.72 -23.53 -7.62
CA ASN A 33 14.05 -23.07 -8.04
C ASN A 33 14.17 -21.54 -8.25
N PRO A 34 13.78 -20.71 -7.26
CA PRO A 34 13.87 -19.26 -7.39
C PRO A 34 15.34 -18.80 -7.43
N HIS A 35 15.66 -17.92 -8.38
CA HIS A 35 16.92 -17.19 -8.42
C HIS A 35 16.63 -15.74 -8.77
N PHE A 36 17.03 -14.83 -7.87
CA PHE A 36 16.86 -13.38 -8.03
C PHE A 36 18.23 -12.70 -7.98
N SER A 37 18.36 -11.59 -8.70
CA SER A 37 19.61 -10.86 -8.83
C SER A 37 19.39 -9.35 -8.62
N GLY A 38 20.47 -8.59 -8.44
CA GLY A 38 20.39 -7.16 -8.13
C GLY A 38 20.42 -6.88 -6.62
N ASN A 39 19.95 -5.69 -6.22
CA ASN A 39 19.94 -5.29 -4.81
C ASN A 39 18.79 -5.97 -4.03
N LEU A 40 18.82 -5.89 -2.69
CA LEU A 40 17.84 -6.56 -1.82
C LEU A 40 16.39 -6.14 -2.12
N VAL A 41 16.15 -4.85 -2.41
CA VAL A 41 14.82 -4.34 -2.75
C VAL A 41 14.32 -4.95 -4.05
N GLN A 42 15.16 -4.95 -5.10
CA GLN A 42 14.81 -5.56 -6.38
C GLN A 42 14.50 -7.05 -6.23
N GLN A 43 15.32 -7.79 -5.46
CA GLN A 43 15.09 -9.20 -5.22
C GLN A 43 13.77 -9.47 -4.48
N MET A 44 13.39 -8.61 -3.53
CA MET A 44 12.10 -8.73 -2.82
C MET A 44 10.92 -8.45 -3.76
N LEU A 45 11.01 -7.42 -4.60
CA LEU A 45 9.99 -7.09 -5.60
C LEU A 45 9.84 -8.22 -6.65
N ASP A 46 10.96 -8.77 -7.13
CA ASP A 46 10.96 -9.87 -8.09
C ASP A 46 10.37 -11.15 -7.48
N ALA A 47 10.69 -11.45 -6.20
CA ALA A 47 10.11 -12.58 -5.49
C ALA A 47 8.60 -12.43 -5.29
N ALA A 48 8.14 -11.24 -4.91
CA ALA A 48 6.72 -10.96 -4.76
C ALA A 48 5.96 -11.06 -6.10
N SER A 49 6.56 -10.53 -7.17
CA SER A 49 6.04 -10.61 -8.54
C SER A 49 5.94 -12.07 -9.01
N ALA A 50 7.01 -12.86 -8.84
CA ALA A 50 7.05 -14.26 -9.24
C ALA A 50 6.02 -15.13 -8.49
N ALA A 51 5.73 -14.78 -7.24
CA ALA A 51 4.72 -15.47 -6.44
C ALA A 51 3.29 -14.92 -6.61
N ASP A 52 3.10 -13.86 -7.40
CA ASP A 52 1.80 -13.19 -7.57
C ASP A 52 1.18 -12.73 -6.24
N ILE A 53 1.99 -12.05 -5.41
CA ILE A 53 1.59 -11.48 -4.12
C ILE A 53 1.80 -9.97 -4.08
N ASN A 54 1.19 -9.32 -3.10
CA ASN A 54 1.47 -7.92 -2.80
C ASN A 54 2.63 -7.81 -1.79
N ILE A 55 3.38 -6.71 -1.90
CA ILE A 55 4.47 -6.37 -1.00
C ILE A 55 4.45 -4.85 -0.76
N ASP A 56 4.66 -4.46 0.49
CA ASP A 56 4.91 -3.08 0.90
C ASP A 56 6.33 -2.95 1.45
N LEU A 57 7.03 -1.95 0.93
CA LEU A 57 8.38 -1.53 1.28
C LEU A 57 8.43 -0.03 1.65
N GLY A 58 7.27 0.61 1.82
CA GLY A 58 7.17 2.02 2.16
C GLY A 58 7.49 2.32 3.63
N ASP A 59 7.33 1.34 4.51
CA ASP A 59 7.74 1.43 5.92
C ASP A 59 9.26 1.24 6.04
N ALA A 60 9.93 2.25 6.61
CA ALA A 60 11.38 2.25 6.79
C ALA A 60 11.88 1.17 7.78
N GLU A 61 10.99 0.59 8.59
CA GLU A 61 11.33 -0.42 9.59
C GLU A 61 10.89 -1.84 9.23
N LYS A 62 9.93 -2.01 8.30
CA LYS A 62 9.36 -3.33 8.02
C LYS A 62 8.97 -3.56 6.56
N VAL A 63 8.99 -4.83 6.18
CA VAL A 63 8.44 -5.34 4.93
C VAL A 63 7.18 -6.13 5.23
N THR A 64 6.07 -5.78 4.57
CA THR A 64 4.79 -6.48 4.74
C THR A 64 4.39 -7.17 3.45
N ILE A 65 3.95 -8.43 3.53
CA ILE A 65 3.40 -9.18 2.37
C ILE A 65 2.00 -9.68 2.64
N TRP A 66 1.17 -9.72 1.60
CA TRP A 66 -0.21 -10.23 1.66
C TRP A 66 -0.67 -10.78 0.30
N PRO A 67 -1.68 -11.67 0.26
CA PRO A 67 -2.25 -12.18 -0.99
C PRO A 67 -2.89 -11.09 -1.85
N LYS A 68 -2.82 -11.21 -3.19
CA LYS A 68 -3.44 -10.24 -4.12
C LYS A 68 -4.95 -10.12 -4.02
N ASP A 69 -5.61 -11.19 -3.64
CA ASP A 69 -7.06 -11.32 -3.50
C ASP A 69 -7.57 -10.91 -2.12
N LYS A 70 -6.68 -10.54 -1.19
CA LYS A 70 -7.05 -10.10 0.15
C LYS A 70 -6.63 -8.67 0.39
N ALA A 71 -7.42 -7.96 1.18
CA ALA A 71 -6.99 -6.68 1.71
C ALA A 71 -6.01 -6.87 2.87
N LEU A 72 -5.18 -5.85 3.08
CA LEU A 72 -4.31 -5.77 4.23
C LEU A 72 -5.15 -5.76 5.51
N ASP A 73 -4.79 -6.59 6.49
CA ASP A 73 -5.48 -6.68 7.78
C ASP A 73 -4.99 -5.59 8.73
N ILE A 74 -5.36 -4.36 8.38
CA ILE A 74 -5.02 -3.14 9.11
C ILE A 74 -6.23 -2.20 9.15
N PRO A 75 -6.38 -1.41 10.23
CA PRO A 75 -7.46 -0.44 10.32
C PRO A 75 -7.43 0.56 9.16
N ALA A 76 -8.61 0.84 8.62
CA ALA A 76 -8.79 1.85 7.60
C ALA A 76 -8.43 3.23 8.16
N VAL A 77 -7.78 4.07 7.34
CA VAL A 77 -7.53 5.47 7.71
C VAL A 77 -8.80 6.26 7.46
N HIS A 78 -9.25 7.00 8.47
CA HIS A 78 -10.40 7.88 8.33
C HIS A 78 -9.95 9.23 7.76
N ILE A 79 -10.56 9.66 6.66
CA ILE A 79 -10.27 10.92 5.96
C ILE A 79 -11.57 11.73 5.91
N SER A 80 -11.56 12.91 6.51
CA SER A 80 -12.68 13.86 6.47
C SER A 80 -12.13 15.29 6.63
N PRO A 81 -12.95 16.35 6.47
CA PRO A 81 -12.49 17.73 6.71
C PRO A 81 -11.79 17.92 8.06
N ASP A 82 -12.30 17.26 9.11
CA ASP A 82 -11.73 17.30 10.45
C ASP A 82 -10.54 16.35 10.64
N HIS A 83 -10.35 15.40 9.73
CA HIS A 83 -9.27 14.41 9.73
C HIS A 83 -8.27 14.62 8.59
N GLY A 84 -8.02 15.88 8.25
CA GLY A 84 -6.92 16.29 7.38
C GLY A 84 -7.25 16.30 5.89
N LEU A 85 -8.50 16.11 5.45
CA LEU A 85 -8.88 16.34 4.05
C LEU A 85 -8.69 17.81 3.68
N ILE A 86 -7.92 18.07 2.63
CA ILE A 86 -7.66 19.40 2.09
C ILE A 86 -8.46 19.58 0.80
N GLY A 87 -9.39 20.54 0.83
CA GLY A 87 -10.26 20.82 -0.31
C GLY A 87 -11.28 19.71 -0.54
N TYR A 88 -11.56 19.42 -1.81
CA TYR A 88 -12.56 18.42 -2.20
C TYR A 88 -11.94 17.29 -3.00
N PRO A 89 -12.42 16.04 -2.82
CA PRO A 89 -12.05 14.93 -3.69
C PRO A 89 -12.51 15.16 -5.13
N VAL A 90 -11.76 14.61 -6.09
CA VAL A 90 -12.00 14.77 -7.53
C VAL A 90 -12.05 13.40 -8.18
N TYR A 91 -13.06 13.14 -9.02
CA TYR A 91 -13.13 11.92 -9.80
C TYR A 91 -11.98 11.88 -10.83
N THR A 92 -11.35 10.72 -10.94
CA THR A 92 -10.32 10.42 -11.94
C THR A 92 -10.86 9.40 -12.94
N MET A 93 -10.11 9.11 -14.00
CA MET A 93 -10.51 8.07 -14.98
C MET A 93 -10.69 6.69 -14.34
N THR A 94 -9.97 6.40 -13.25
CA THR A 94 -9.91 5.10 -12.61
C THR A 94 -10.56 5.07 -11.22
N GLY A 95 -11.08 6.19 -10.73
CA GLY A 95 -11.67 6.26 -9.39
C GLY A 95 -11.76 7.67 -8.85
N LEU A 96 -11.11 7.92 -7.72
CA LEU A 96 -11.17 9.18 -6.98
C LEU A 96 -9.76 9.61 -6.56
N SER A 97 -9.51 10.91 -6.49
CA SER A 97 -8.32 11.50 -5.87
C SER A 97 -8.72 12.42 -4.73
N ALA A 98 -7.98 12.37 -3.63
CA ALA A 98 -8.13 13.29 -2.52
C ALA A 98 -6.75 13.78 -2.06
N THR A 99 -6.70 15.03 -1.59
CA THR A 99 -5.50 15.60 -0.97
C THR A 99 -5.73 15.69 0.52
N THR A 100 -4.75 15.28 1.30
CA THR A 100 -4.76 15.34 2.76
C THR A 100 -3.55 16.09 3.28
N THR A 101 -3.59 16.55 4.53
CA THR A 101 -2.37 16.82 5.29
C THR A 101 -1.51 15.56 5.30
N PHE A 102 -0.18 15.71 5.34
CA PHE A 102 0.73 14.57 5.37
C PHE A 102 0.29 13.51 6.39
N CYS A 103 0.17 12.28 5.91
CA CYS A 103 -0.23 11.13 6.70
C CYS A 103 0.61 9.94 6.24
N PRO A 104 1.63 9.52 7.01
CA PRO A 104 2.52 8.43 6.63
C PRO A 104 1.81 7.07 6.60
N ASP A 105 0.66 6.96 7.26
CA ASP A 105 -0.17 5.76 7.22
C ASP A 105 -0.82 5.51 5.86
N LEU A 106 -0.87 6.51 4.97
CA LEU A 106 -1.41 6.35 3.62
C LEU A 106 -0.36 5.73 2.70
N PHE A 107 -0.58 4.47 2.31
CA PHE A 107 0.23 3.78 1.31
C PHE A 107 -0.64 2.88 0.44
N ILE A 108 -0.07 2.39 -0.66
CA ILE A 108 -0.79 1.57 -1.64
C ILE A 108 -1.39 0.31 -1.00
N GLY A 109 -2.62 -0.03 -1.38
CA GLY A 109 -3.34 -1.20 -0.85
C GLY A 109 -4.05 -0.97 0.49
N ARG A 110 -3.74 0.11 1.22
CA ARG A 110 -4.43 0.45 2.46
C ARG A 110 -5.87 0.89 2.19
N ARG A 111 -6.77 0.52 3.10
CA ARG A 111 -8.17 0.95 3.09
C ARG A 111 -8.32 2.33 3.72
N VAL A 112 -9.23 3.13 3.17
CA VAL A 112 -9.61 4.42 3.73
C VAL A 112 -11.12 4.55 3.77
N HIS A 113 -11.61 5.19 4.83
CA HIS A 113 -12.98 5.66 4.90
C HIS A 113 -12.96 7.16 4.61
N LEU A 114 -13.53 7.58 3.49
CA LEU A 114 -13.58 8.97 3.08
C LEU A 114 -14.96 9.55 3.38
N GLU A 115 -14.99 10.65 4.12
CA GLU A 115 -16.17 11.50 4.29
C GLU A 115 -15.97 12.83 3.58
N SER A 116 -16.96 13.22 2.79
CA SER A 116 -16.99 14.50 2.08
C SER A 116 -18.42 15.03 2.05
N SER A 117 -18.57 16.35 1.95
CA SER A 117 -19.88 16.97 1.70
C SER A 117 -20.38 16.77 0.27
N LEU A 118 -19.52 16.27 -0.64
CA LEU A 118 -19.90 15.98 -2.01
C LEU A 118 -20.82 14.74 -2.09
N PRO A 119 -21.89 14.78 -2.91
CA PRO A 119 -22.77 13.63 -3.07
C PRO A 119 -22.04 12.44 -3.71
N ASN A 120 -22.35 11.23 -3.24
CA ASN A 120 -21.83 9.95 -3.72
C ASN A 120 -20.31 9.70 -3.54
N VAL A 121 -19.60 10.60 -2.86
CA VAL A 121 -18.15 10.49 -2.58
C VAL A 121 -17.85 9.83 -1.24
N THR A 122 -18.75 9.92 -0.27
CA THR A 122 -18.54 9.27 1.03
C THR A 122 -18.61 7.75 0.90
N GLY A 123 -17.64 7.06 1.50
CA GLY A 123 -17.59 5.60 1.51
C GLY A 123 -16.19 5.03 1.73
N ASP A 124 -16.08 3.71 1.53
CA ASP A 124 -14.84 2.96 1.69
C ASP A 124 -14.10 2.76 0.37
N TYR A 125 -12.80 2.99 0.40
CA TYR A 125 -11.92 2.95 -0.75
C TYR A 125 -10.63 2.19 -0.45
N GLN A 126 -10.01 1.68 -1.50
CA GLN A 126 -8.64 1.16 -1.46
C GLN A 126 -7.70 2.12 -2.17
N LEU A 127 -6.59 2.48 -1.53
CA LEU A 127 -5.57 3.32 -2.14
C LEU A 127 -4.85 2.56 -3.25
N THR A 128 -4.80 3.17 -4.42
CA THR A 128 -4.06 2.66 -5.60
C THR A 128 -2.75 3.41 -5.81
N GLY A 129 -2.57 4.56 -5.17
CA GLY A 129 -1.35 5.35 -5.22
C GLY A 129 -1.35 6.45 -4.19
N VAL A 130 -0.17 6.78 -3.67
CA VAL A 130 0.02 7.89 -2.72
C VAL A 130 1.32 8.61 -3.07
N ILE A 131 1.27 9.94 -3.04
CA ILE A 131 2.42 10.83 -3.21
C ILE A 131 2.46 11.78 -2.02
N HIS A 132 3.51 11.67 -1.20
CA HIS A 132 3.76 12.63 -0.13
C HIS A 132 4.65 13.76 -0.64
N THR A 133 4.19 15.00 -0.47
CA THR A 133 4.96 16.21 -0.79
C THR A 133 5.30 16.94 0.50
N ILE A 134 6.60 16.98 0.81
CA ILE A 134 7.13 17.46 2.08
C ILE A 134 8.27 18.45 1.78
N THR A 135 8.19 19.66 2.32
CA THR A 135 9.24 20.68 2.14
C THR A 135 9.77 21.16 3.49
N SER A 136 11.10 21.23 3.64
CA SER A 136 11.75 21.46 4.94
C SER A 136 12.43 22.83 5.08
N ARG A 137 12.40 23.68 4.05
CA ARG A 137 13.08 25.00 4.05
C ARG A 137 12.20 26.15 3.56
N THR A 138 10.89 25.95 3.50
CA THR A 138 9.92 26.95 3.09
C THR A 138 8.86 27.06 4.18
N VAL A 139 8.79 28.20 4.87
CA VAL A 139 7.73 28.46 5.84
C VAL A 139 6.39 28.41 5.10
N GLY A 140 5.47 27.56 5.57
CA GLY A 140 4.19 27.33 4.89
C GLY A 140 4.30 26.50 3.60
N GLY A 141 5.44 25.83 3.36
CA GLY A 141 5.59 24.91 2.24
C GLY A 141 4.68 23.68 2.35
N PRO A 142 4.46 22.96 1.24
CA PRO A 142 3.55 21.82 1.23
C PRO A 142 3.98 20.73 2.21
N TRP A 143 2.98 20.23 2.93
CA TRP A 143 3.04 19.11 3.86
C TRP A 143 1.78 18.27 3.69
N SER A 144 1.68 17.59 2.55
CA SER A 144 0.43 16.99 2.06
C SER A 144 0.65 15.61 1.44
N SER A 145 -0.35 14.74 1.53
CA SER A 145 -0.42 13.50 0.78
C SER A 145 -1.51 13.60 -0.28
N ASN A 146 -1.16 13.42 -1.54
CA ASN A 146 -2.15 13.20 -2.59
C ASN A 146 -2.34 11.69 -2.76
N CYS A 147 -3.59 11.23 -2.75
CA CYS A 147 -3.91 9.83 -2.88
C CYS A 147 -4.89 9.61 -4.03
N THR A 148 -4.70 8.51 -4.76
CA THR A 148 -5.65 7.98 -5.73
C THR A 148 -6.22 6.69 -5.18
N MET A 149 -7.52 6.48 -5.39
CA MET A 149 -8.23 5.38 -4.75
C MET A 149 -9.40 4.89 -5.61
N THR A 150 -9.74 3.62 -5.43
CA THR A 150 -10.87 2.95 -6.08
C THR A 150 -11.90 2.56 -5.03
N ARG A 151 -13.18 2.62 -5.40
CA ARG A 151 -14.27 2.28 -4.48
C ARG A 151 -14.22 0.78 -4.17
N LEU A 152 -14.41 0.43 -2.90
CA LEU A 152 -14.61 -0.96 -2.52
C LEU A 152 -16.07 -1.34 -2.77
N ASN A 153 -16.30 -2.48 -3.41
CA ASN A 153 -17.63 -3.09 -3.46
C ASN A 153 -17.96 -3.73 -2.11
N ASP A 154 -19.23 -4.09 -1.86
CA ASP A 154 -19.69 -4.71 -0.61
C ASP A 154 -18.91 -5.98 -0.19
N ASN A 155 -18.23 -6.64 -1.14
CA ASN A 155 -17.36 -7.80 -0.90
C ASN A 155 -15.89 -7.43 -0.56
N GLY A 156 -15.57 -6.15 -0.38
CA GLY A 156 -14.22 -5.67 -0.10
C GLY A 156 -13.25 -5.78 -1.29
N THR A 157 -13.75 -5.98 -2.51
CA THR A 157 -13.00 -6.05 -3.77
C THR A 157 -13.16 -4.76 -4.57
N THR A 158 -12.12 -4.37 -5.29
CA THR A 158 -12.10 -3.17 -6.15
C THR A 158 -12.99 -3.35 -7.39
N THR A 159 -13.79 -2.35 -7.73
CA THR A 159 -14.50 -2.29 -9.01
C THR A 159 -13.48 -2.05 -10.14
N GLN A 160 -13.44 -2.93 -11.14
CA GLN A 160 -12.62 -2.76 -12.36
C GLN A 160 -13.14 -1.62 -13.22
#